data_AF-A0A2X2YT26-F1
#
_entry.id   AF-A0A2X2YT26-F1
#
_cell.length_a   1.000
_cell.length_b   1.000
_cell.length_c   1.000
_cell.angle_alpha   90.00
_cell.angle_beta   90.00
_cell.angle_gamma   90.00
#
_symmetry.space_group_name_H-M   'P 1'
#
loop_
_entity.id
_entity.type
_entity.pdbx_description
1 polymer ?
#
loop_
_entity_poly.entity_id
_entity_poly.type
_entity_poly.pdbx_seq_one_letter_code
_entity_poly.pdbx_strand_id
1 'polypeptide(L)' 'MHPGNIFVSYEHPENPKYIGIDCGIVGSLNKEDKRYLAENFIAFFNRDYRKVAELHVDSGWVPTGYQC' A
#
# COMPACT_ATOMS: atom_id res chain seq x y z
N MET A 1 -6.91 2.39 -7.40
CA MET A 1 -7.01 1.37 -8.47
C MET A 1 -8.48 1.05 -8.66
N HIS A 2 -8.99 1.03 -9.90
CA HIS A 2 -10.39 0.77 -10.23
C HIS A 2 -10.49 -0.60 -10.93
N PRO A 3 -11.47 -1.48 -10.60
CA PRO A 3 -11.56 -2.81 -11.21
C PRO A 3 -11.65 -2.79 -12.74
N GLY A 4 -12.26 -1.76 -13.33
CA GLY A 4 -12.33 -1.58 -14.79
C GLY A 4 -10.99 -1.32 -15.48
N ASN A 5 -9.89 -1.15 -14.73
CA ASN A 5 -8.57 -0.86 -15.28
C ASN A 5 -7.69 -2.12 -15.44
N ILE A 6 -8.19 -3.30 -15.02
CA ILE A 6 -7.46 -4.57 -15.05
C ILE A 6 -8.32 -5.66 -15.71
N PHE A 7 -7.76 -6.35 -16.69
CA PHE A 7 -8.39 -7.48 -17.38
C PHE A 7 -7.50 -8.73 -17.30
N VAL A 8 -8.10 -9.89 -17.54
CA VAL A 8 -7.38 -11.16 -17.67
C VAL A 8 -7.33 -11.53 -19.16
N SER A 9 -6.13 -11.81 -19.67
CA SER A 9 -5.95 -12.27 -21.04
C SER A 9 -6.47 -13.71 -21.21
N TYR A 10 -7.17 -13.95 -22.31
CA TYR A 10 -7.67 -15.27 -22.70
C TYR A 10 -6.71 -16.03 -23.63
N GLU A 11 -5.56 -15.46 -23.98
CA GLU A 11 -4.60 -16.06 -24.92
C GLU A 11 -3.94 -17.34 -24.38
N HIS A 12 -3.66 -17.37 -23.07
CA HIS A 12 -3.05 -18.51 -22.37
C HIS A 12 -3.83 -18.83 -21.09
N PRO A 13 -5.00 -19.52 -21.18
CA PRO A 13 -5.85 -19.79 -20.03
C PRO A 13 -5.18 -20.60 -18.91
N GLU A 14 -4.23 -21.46 -19.25
CA GLU A 14 -3.43 -22.25 -18.31
C GLU A 14 -2.35 -21.44 -17.58
N ASN A 15 -1.98 -20.27 -18.12
CA ASN A 15 -1.03 -19.34 -17.53
C ASN A 15 -1.47 -17.89 -17.81
N PRO A 16 -2.55 -17.43 -17.18
CA PRO A 16 -3.20 -16.18 -17.54
C PRO A 16 -2.32 -14.97 -17.21
N LYS A 17 -2.43 -13.93 -18.04
CA LYS A 17 -1.75 -12.64 -17.84
C LYS A 17 -2.75 -11.56 -17.46
N TYR A 18 -2.34 -10.63 -16.60
CA TYR A 18 -3.09 -9.41 -16.32
C TYR A 18 -2.76 -8.32 -17.34
N ILE A 19 -3.79 -7.61 -17.80
CA ILE A 19 -3.69 -6.47 -18.71
C ILE A 19 -4.16 -5.22 -17.95
N GLY A 20 -3.24 -4.28 -17.71
CA GLY A 20 -3.58 -2.96 -17.18
C GLY A 20 -3.79 -1.96 -18.31
N ILE A 21 -4.93 -1.26 -18.33
CA ILE A 21 -5.29 -0.36 -19.44
C ILE A 21 -5.18 1.14 -19.11
N ASP A 22 -5.15 1.49 -17.82
CA ASP A 22 -5.20 2.88 -17.37
C ASP A 22 -4.13 3.16 -16.30
N CYS A 23 -3.29 4.15 -16.60
CA CYS A 23 -2.18 4.64 -15.78
C CYS A 23 -2.36 6.12 -15.38
N GLY A 24 -3.57 6.68 -15.46
CA GLY A 24 -3.83 8.10 -15.28
C GLY A 24 -3.59 8.65 -13.86
N ILE A 25 -3.56 7.79 -12.85
CA ILE A 25 -3.33 8.16 -11.43
C ILE A 25 -2.03 7.55 -10.86
N VAL A 26 -1.05 7.24 -11.71
CA VAL A 26 0.22 6.68 -11.25
C VAL A 26 1.00 7.73 -10.44
N GLY A 27 1.35 7.38 -9.22
CA GLY A 27 2.20 8.17 -8.33
C GLY A 27 3.52 7.47 -8.02
N SER A 28 4.50 8.23 -7.56
CA SER A 28 5.77 7.70 -7.04
C SER A 28 5.81 7.84 -5.53
N LEU A 29 6.30 6.81 -4.85
CA LEU A 29 6.56 6.86 -3.41
C LEU A 29 7.99 7.34 -3.16
N ASN A 30 8.15 8.27 -2.22
CA ASN A 30 9.46 8.71 -1.79
C ASN A 30 10.10 7.63 -0.87
N LYS A 31 11.36 7.84 -0.43
CA LYS A 31 12.07 6.86 0.40
C LYS A 31 11.44 6.71 1.80
N GLU A 32 10.91 7.79 2.36
CA GLU A 32 10.28 7.81 3.68
C GLU A 32 8.95 7.06 3.65
N ASP A 33 8.10 7.29 2.65
CA ASP A 33 6.83 6.58 2.47
C ASP A 33 7.04 5.07 2.35
N LYS A 34 8.06 4.65 1.58
CA LYS A 34 8.41 3.23 1.42
C LYS A 34 8.83 2.62 2.75
N ARG A 35 9.61 3.34 3.54
CA ARG A 35 10.06 2.89 4.86
C ARG A 35 8.88 2.78 5.83
N TYR A 36 8.03 3.80 5.89
CA TYR A 36 6.81 3.80 6.69
C TYR A 36 5.92 2.60 6.36
N LEU A 37 5.64 2.36 5.07
CA LEU A 37 4.82 1.22 4.64
C LEU A 37 5.44 -0.12 5.03
N ALA A 38 6.75 -0.29 4.88
CA ALA A 38 7.45 -1.51 5.26
C ALA A 38 7.40 -1.78 6.77
N GLU A 39 7.67 -0.75 7.60
CA GLU A 39 7.61 -0.87 9.06
C GLU A 39 6.18 -1.13 9.54
N ASN A 40 5.18 -0.50 8.91
CA ASN A 40 3.77 -0.70 9.20
C ASN A 40 3.33 -2.15 8.93
N PHE A 41 3.74 -2.74 7.80
CA PHE A 41 3.44 -4.14 7.50
C PHE A 41 4.07 -5.10 8.50
N ILE A 42 5.35 -4.91 8.84
CA ILE A 42 6.03 -5.76 9.84
C ILE A 42 5.32 -5.69 11.19
N ALA A 43 5.00 -4.48 11.67
CA ALA A 43 4.30 -4.29 12.93
C ALA A 43 2.89 -4.92 12.90
N PHE A 44 2.16 -4.76 11.79
CA PHE A 44 0.83 -5.34 11.61
C PHE A 44 0.85 -6.87 11.62
N PHE A 45 1.78 -7.51 10.88
CA PHE A 45 1.91 -8.97 10.86
C PHE A 45 2.31 -9.53 12.23
N ASN A 46 3.12 -8.80 12.99
CA ASN A 46 3.51 -9.16 14.36
C ASN A 46 2.44 -8.79 15.41
N ARG A 47 1.31 -8.20 15.00
CA ARG A 47 0.23 -7.70 15.88
C ARG A 47 0.71 -6.66 16.90
N ASP A 48 1.79 -5.94 16.59
CA ASP A 48 2.28 -4.83 17.40
C ASP A 48 1.50 -3.55 17.06
N TYR A 49 0.27 -3.47 17.58
CA TYR A 49 -0.63 -2.35 17.30
C TYR A 49 -0.15 -1.04 17.92
N ARG A 50 0.67 -1.09 18.98
CA ARG A 50 1.29 0.10 19.55
C ARG A 50 2.28 0.69 18.55
N LYS A 51 3.16 -0.13 17.98
CA LYS A 51 4.10 0.32 16.96
C LYS A 51 3.40 0.81 15.70
N VAL A 52 2.31 0.16 15.29
CA VAL A 52 1.47 0.65 14.19
C VAL A 52 0.95 2.06 14.48
N ALA A 53 0.41 2.33 15.67
CA ALA A 53 -0.10 3.65 16.03
C ALA A 53 1.00 4.73 16.02
N GLU A 54 2.15 4.44 16.63
CA GLU A 54 3.32 5.33 16.62
C GLU A 54 3.76 5.69 15.20
N LEU A 55 3.86 4.69 14.31
CA LEU A 55 4.23 4.91 12.91
C LEU A 55 3.24 5.81 12.15
N HIS A 56 1.94 5.75 12.45
CA HIS A 56 0.94 6.62 11.81
C HIS A 56 1.02 8.08 12.28
N VAL A 57 1.42 8.30 13.54
CA VAL A 57 1.67 9.66 14.05
C VAL A 57 2.95 10.20 13.44
N ASP A 58 4.03 9.41 13.42
CA ASP A 58 5.32 9.79 12.87
C ASP A 58 5.27 10.09 11.37
N SER A 59 4.43 9.38 10.62
CA SER A 59 4.23 9.62 9.18
C SER A 59 3.36 10.84 8.87
N GLY A 60 2.79 11.49 9.89
CA GLY A 60 1.89 12.63 9.73
C GLY A 60 0.50 12.26 9.21
N TRP A 61 0.14 10.97 9.19
CA TRP A 61 -1.21 10.53 8.81
C TRP A 61 -2.24 10.85 9.90
N VAL A 62 -1.79 11.03 11.14
CA VAL A 62 -2.60 11.46 12.29
C VAL A 62 -1.97 12.70 12.94
N PRO A 63 -2.76 13.67 13.42
CA PRO A 63 -2.23 14.83 14.14
C PRO A 63 -1.44 14.41 15.39
N THR A 64 -0.34 15.11 15.67
CA THR A 64 0.58 14.84 16.79
C THR A 64 -0.01 15.02 18.19
N GLY A 65 -1.26 15.50 18.30
CA GLY A 65 -1.98 15.67 19.57
C GLY A 65 -2.60 14.39 20.15
N TYR A 66 -2.62 13.29 19.40
CA TYR A 66 -3.14 12.00 19.86
C TYR A 66 -1.96 11.10 20.26
N GLN A 67 -1.62 11.08 21.55
CA GLN A 67 -0.67 10.11 22.12
C GLN A 67 -1.45 8.92 22.70
N CYS A 68 -1.08 7.70 22.27
CA CYS A 68 -1.55 6.45 22.86
C CYS A 68 -0.84 6.14 24.18
#